data_AF-A0A7S1Z0R3-F1
#
_entry.id   AF-A0A7S1Z0R3-F1
#
_cell.length_a   1.000
_cell.length_b   1.000
_cell.length_c   1.000
_cell.angle_alpha   90.00
_cell.angle_beta   90.00
_cell.angle_gamma   90.00
#
_symmetry.space_group_name_H-M   'P 1'
#
loop_
_entity.id
_entity.type
_entity.pdbx_description
1 polymer ?
#
loop_
_entity_poly.entity_id
_entity_poly.type
_entity_poly.pdbx_seq_one_letter_code
_entity_poly.pdbx_strand_id
1 'polypeptide(L)'
;DEKEEGEVETEEEEEEAEEEEDTSDNTAIPIFWHIERSGGSSITRVLGSCLSLVQASAIPSFYNHPLPTMLSVARISDQKYVTVDLTAPAGIHHAKNTGLLTTFHYLTDLIVTHMPYTIAQDLLDGEHKGRLFVLLRHPIHMALSLFNHLQHLPQHHPQFDGTLKNMQIHDWVLHHPTFPDNILLRTILGYNHDPFPRALTEVDLNTAKYILKTKVIVGLLEQKGPSMERFIKYFMWDDQSPFQNQARVDECMERALHWGWYHKSPPSDYYDHFRQEVMNEESSLFLLMKQKNMFDFELYEYAKYLFWWQGMELELD
;
A
#
# COMPACT_ATOMS: atom_id res chain seq x y z
N ASP A 1 -60.85 -19.29 -40.18
CA ASP A 1 -61.23 -17.86 -40.15
C ASP A 1 -61.30 -17.43 -38.69
N GLU A 2 -60.26 -17.50 -37.87
CA GLU A 2 -58.92 -16.88 -37.97
C GLU A 2 -58.97 -15.37 -38.24
N LYS A 3 -58.66 -14.59 -37.19
CA LYS A 3 -57.85 -13.36 -37.16
C LYS A 3 -57.88 -12.78 -35.73
N GLU A 4 -56.85 -13.01 -34.92
CA GLU A 4 -55.61 -12.20 -34.81
C GLU A 4 -55.86 -10.87 -34.07
N GLU A 5 -55.76 -10.92 -32.74
CA GLU A 5 -55.32 -9.79 -31.92
C GLU A 5 -53.82 -9.98 -31.69
N GLY A 6 -53.02 -9.05 -32.21
CA GLY A 6 -51.56 -9.07 -32.08
C GLY A 6 -51.14 -8.46 -30.74
N GLU A 7 -50.54 -9.29 -29.90
CA GLU A 7 -49.68 -8.89 -28.79
C GLU A 7 -48.35 -8.38 -29.37
N VAL A 8 -47.96 -7.18 -28.95
CA VAL A 8 -46.61 -6.64 -29.14
C VAL A 8 -45.85 -7.00 -27.87
N GLU A 9 -45.17 -8.13 -27.90
CA GLU A 9 -44.15 -8.48 -26.90
C GLU A 9 -42.82 -7.81 -27.25
N THR A 10 -42.18 -7.34 -26.19
CA THR A 10 -40.98 -6.53 -26.10
C THR A 10 -39.72 -7.35 -26.35
N GLU A 11 -38.94 -6.98 -27.38
CA GLU A 11 -37.54 -7.39 -27.56
C GLU A 11 -36.62 -6.34 -26.91
N GLU A 12 -36.43 -6.40 -25.59
CA GLU A 12 -35.33 -5.72 -24.88
C GLU A 12 -34.93 -6.58 -23.68
N GLU A 13 -34.42 -7.79 -23.93
CA GLU A 13 -33.66 -8.58 -22.95
C GLU A 13 -32.49 -9.26 -23.66
N GLU A 14 -31.39 -9.45 -22.91
CA GLU A 14 -30.11 -10.07 -23.30
C GLU A 14 -28.98 -9.14 -23.81
N GLU A 15 -28.58 -8.18 -22.97
CA GLU A 15 -27.13 -7.94 -22.75
C GLU A 15 -26.86 -7.33 -21.35
N GLU A 16 -27.46 -7.91 -20.30
CA GLU A 16 -26.94 -7.73 -18.95
C GLU A 16 -25.89 -8.80 -18.70
N ALA A 17 -24.63 -8.43 -18.93
CA ALA A 17 -23.50 -9.17 -18.39
C ALA A 17 -23.67 -9.16 -16.87
N GLU A 18 -23.99 -10.32 -16.30
CA GLU A 18 -23.92 -10.59 -14.88
C GLU A 18 -22.51 -10.20 -14.39
N GLU A 19 -22.38 -9.00 -13.82
CA GLU A 19 -21.35 -8.74 -12.82
C GLU A 19 -21.68 -9.67 -11.66
N GLU A 20 -21.15 -10.90 -11.70
CA GLU A 20 -21.12 -11.77 -10.53
C GLU A 20 -20.51 -10.95 -9.38
N GLU A 21 -21.39 -10.59 -8.45
CA GLU A 21 -21.05 -10.03 -7.16
C GLU A 21 -20.06 -11.00 -6.51
N ASP A 22 -18.77 -10.64 -6.57
CA ASP A 22 -17.60 -11.32 -5.98
C ASP A 22 -17.70 -11.29 -4.44
N THR A 23 -18.73 -11.98 -3.96
CA THR A 23 -19.04 -12.18 -2.57
C THR A 23 -18.10 -13.24 -2.03
N SER A 24 -17.03 -12.78 -1.39
CA SER A 24 -16.25 -13.58 -0.44
C SER A 24 -15.60 -14.84 -1.06
N ASP A 25 -14.74 -14.67 -2.06
CA ASP A 25 -13.67 -15.66 -2.28
C ASP A 25 -12.66 -15.55 -1.12
N ASN A 26 -12.99 -16.20 0.01
CA ASN A 26 -12.24 -16.19 1.26
C ASN A 26 -10.84 -16.86 1.14
N THR A 27 -10.43 -17.17 -0.09
CA THR A 27 -9.14 -17.76 -0.46
C THR A 27 -8.13 -16.73 -0.98
N ALA A 28 -8.57 -15.51 -1.32
CA ALA A 28 -7.69 -14.49 -1.88
C ALA A 28 -6.70 -13.97 -0.84
N ILE A 29 -5.40 -13.97 -1.17
CA ILE A 29 -4.36 -13.52 -0.24
C ILE A 29 -4.39 -11.99 -0.07
N PRO A 30 -4.36 -11.46 1.17
CA PRO A 30 -4.20 -10.04 1.41
C PRO A 30 -2.83 -9.54 0.90
N ILE A 31 -2.84 -8.45 0.12
CA ILE A 31 -1.64 -7.81 -0.40
C ILE A 31 -1.59 -6.38 0.11
N PHE A 32 -0.66 -6.08 1.01
CA PHE A 32 -0.38 -4.73 1.46
C PHE A 32 0.52 -4.03 0.45
N TRP A 33 -0.06 -3.09 -0.29
CA TRP A 33 0.69 -2.14 -1.10
C TRP A 33 1.35 -1.11 -0.17
N HIS A 34 2.61 -1.37 0.14
CA HIS A 34 3.39 -0.52 1.01
C HIS A 34 3.91 0.70 0.23
N ILE A 35 3.47 1.88 0.63
CA ILE A 35 4.06 3.15 0.18
C ILE A 35 5.04 3.63 1.25
N GLU A 36 6.27 3.95 0.84
CA GLU A 36 7.27 4.49 1.74
C GLU A 36 6.74 5.76 2.43
N ARG A 37 7.05 5.89 3.74
CA ARG A 37 6.67 7.07 4.54
C ARG A 37 5.16 7.30 4.69
N SER A 38 4.34 6.32 4.35
CA SER A 38 2.87 6.34 4.53
C SER A 38 2.40 5.47 5.71
N GLY A 39 3.28 5.17 6.67
CA GLY A 39 2.93 4.43 7.89
C GLY A 39 3.04 2.92 7.81
N GLY A 40 3.68 2.38 6.77
CA GLY A 40 3.81 0.93 6.60
C GLY A 40 4.49 0.22 7.77
N SER A 41 5.48 0.80 8.44
CA SER A 41 6.08 0.20 9.64
C SER A 41 5.11 0.06 10.82
N SER A 42 4.11 0.95 10.93
CA SER A 42 3.04 0.80 11.91
C SER A 42 2.12 -0.36 11.52
N ILE A 43 1.72 -0.43 10.25
CA ILE A 43 0.82 -1.46 9.73
C ILE A 43 1.47 -2.85 9.83
N THR A 44 2.68 -3.03 9.31
CA THR A 44 3.40 -4.32 9.39
C THR A 44 3.66 -4.77 10.82
N ARG A 45 3.87 -3.83 11.75
CA ARG A 45 3.98 -4.14 13.19
C ARG A 45 2.64 -4.61 13.77
N VAL A 46 1.52 -4.00 13.42
CA VAL A 46 0.20 -4.48 13.86
C VAL A 46 -0.04 -5.89 13.33
N LEU A 47 0.12 -6.09 12.03
CA LEU A 47 -0.10 -7.37 11.36
C LEU A 47 0.81 -8.46 11.93
N GLY A 48 2.12 -8.19 12.04
CA GLY A 48 3.10 -9.18 12.46
C GLY A 48 3.20 -9.40 13.96
N SER A 49 3.14 -8.34 14.78
CA SER A 49 3.37 -8.43 16.22
C SER A 49 2.09 -8.47 17.05
N CYS A 50 1.04 -7.74 16.63
CA CYS A 50 -0.21 -7.71 17.37
C CYS A 50 -1.12 -8.85 16.94
N LEU A 51 -1.28 -9.07 15.64
CA LEU A 51 -2.14 -10.12 15.07
C LEU A 51 -1.39 -11.43 14.80
N SER A 52 -0.06 -11.44 14.95
CA SER A 52 0.79 -12.61 14.71
C SER A 52 0.65 -13.21 13.31
N LEU A 53 0.39 -12.40 12.29
CA LEU A 53 0.34 -12.84 10.89
C LEU A 53 1.75 -13.06 10.34
N VAL A 54 1.91 -14.09 9.52
CA VAL A 54 3.12 -14.40 8.75
C VAL A 54 3.16 -13.54 7.50
N GLN A 55 4.24 -12.77 7.35
CA GLN A 55 4.40 -11.81 6.26
C GLN A 55 5.38 -12.33 5.21
N ALA A 56 4.96 -12.38 3.95
CA ALA A 56 5.88 -12.43 2.81
C ALA A 56 6.30 -11.00 2.48
N SER A 57 7.51 -10.62 2.89
CA SER A 57 8.05 -9.26 2.77
C SER A 57 9.57 -9.31 2.68
N ALA A 58 10.21 -8.24 2.20
CA ALA A 58 11.66 -8.15 2.27
C ALA A 58 12.12 -7.97 3.72
N ILE A 59 12.89 -8.94 4.18
CA ILE A 59 13.55 -8.89 5.47
C ILE A 59 14.93 -8.25 5.29
N PRO A 60 15.28 -7.20 6.05
CA PRO A 60 16.57 -6.54 5.93
C PRO A 60 17.79 -7.45 6.03
N SER A 61 17.68 -8.52 6.81
CA SER A 61 18.73 -9.52 6.98
C SER A 61 19.06 -10.31 5.70
N PHE A 62 18.21 -10.32 4.66
CA PHE A 62 18.44 -11.09 3.44
C PHE A 62 19.03 -10.27 2.27
N TYR A 63 19.17 -8.94 2.39
CA TYR A 63 19.67 -8.11 1.27
C TYR A 63 21.08 -8.49 0.77
N ASN A 64 21.89 -9.18 1.57
CA ASN A 64 23.26 -9.58 1.23
C ASN A 64 23.50 -11.10 1.26
N HIS A 65 22.43 -11.90 1.32
CA HIS A 65 22.54 -13.36 1.33
C HIS A 65 21.84 -13.95 0.11
N PRO A 66 22.38 -15.04 -0.47
CA PRO A 66 21.69 -15.74 -1.54
C PRO A 66 20.32 -16.21 -1.06
N LEU A 67 19.30 -16.06 -1.91
CA LEU A 67 17.95 -16.52 -1.60
C LEU A 67 17.96 -18.04 -1.35
N PRO A 68 17.25 -18.52 -0.31
CA PRO A 68 17.24 -19.93 0.01
C PRO A 68 16.48 -20.71 -1.05
N THR A 69 16.92 -21.93 -1.33
CA THR A 69 16.27 -22.82 -2.32
C THR A 69 14.88 -23.31 -1.88
N MET A 70 14.55 -23.18 -0.59
CA MET A 70 13.25 -23.53 -0.02
C MET A 70 12.74 -22.39 0.85
N LEU A 71 11.46 -22.10 0.72
CA LEU A 71 10.78 -21.12 1.57
C LEU A 71 10.59 -21.70 2.98
N SER A 72 10.80 -20.86 3.98
CA SER A 72 10.57 -21.20 5.38
C SER A 72 10.09 -19.98 6.15
N VAL A 73 9.49 -20.19 7.32
CA VAL A 73 9.09 -19.10 8.21
C VAL A 73 10.21 -18.82 9.19
N ALA A 74 10.77 -17.61 9.13
CA ALA A 74 11.75 -17.10 10.07
C ALA A 74 11.08 -16.17 11.08
N ARG A 75 11.54 -16.21 12.33
CA ARG A 75 11.10 -15.27 13.38
C ARG A 75 12.18 -14.22 13.60
N ILE A 76 11.81 -12.96 13.47
CA ILE A 76 12.70 -11.82 13.72
C ILE A 76 12.02 -10.93 14.74
N SER A 77 12.62 -10.87 15.93
CA SER A 77 11.97 -10.32 17.13
C SER A 77 10.63 -11.04 17.38
N ASP A 78 9.51 -10.31 17.35
CA ASP A 78 8.16 -10.83 17.57
C ASP A 78 7.34 -10.99 16.29
N GLN A 79 7.97 -10.89 15.11
CA GLN A 79 7.30 -11.01 13.82
C GLN A 79 7.74 -12.28 13.09
N LYS A 80 6.81 -12.86 12.33
CA LYS A 80 7.04 -14.03 11.47
C LYS A 80 7.10 -13.58 10.02
N TYR A 81 8.12 -14.03 9.30
CA TYR A 81 8.29 -13.70 7.89
C TYR A 81 8.62 -14.95 7.08
N VAL A 82 8.17 -14.99 5.83
CA VAL A 82 8.66 -15.97 4.86
C VAL A 82 10.03 -15.53 4.36
N THR A 83 10.96 -16.48 4.18
CA THR A 83 12.31 -16.24 3.65
C THR A 83 12.29 -15.96 2.14
N VAL A 84 11.75 -14.79 1.77
CA VAL A 84 11.59 -14.30 0.41
C VAL A 84 11.96 -12.82 0.34
N ASP A 85 12.32 -12.34 -0.85
CA ASP A 85 12.47 -10.91 -1.12
C ASP A 85 11.44 -10.50 -2.17
N LEU A 86 10.54 -9.59 -1.82
CA LEU A 86 9.52 -9.05 -2.73
C LEU A 86 9.77 -7.58 -3.07
N THR A 87 10.98 -7.06 -2.82
CA THR A 87 11.38 -5.67 -3.17
C THR A 87 12.01 -5.53 -4.55
N ALA A 88 12.32 -6.64 -5.22
CA ALA A 88 12.85 -6.64 -6.58
C ALA A 88 12.15 -7.70 -7.47
N PRO A 89 12.04 -7.47 -8.80
CA PRO A 89 11.43 -8.44 -9.72
C PRO A 89 12.06 -9.83 -9.66
N ALA A 90 13.38 -9.91 -9.50
CA ALA A 90 14.09 -11.19 -9.38
C ALA A 90 13.65 -11.99 -8.14
N GLY A 91 13.37 -11.30 -7.03
CA GLY A 91 12.87 -11.92 -5.82
C GLY A 91 11.42 -12.38 -5.94
N ILE A 92 10.57 -11.63 -6.65
CA ILE A 92 9.19 -12.05 -6.99
C ILE A 92 9.19 -13.31 -7.85
N HIS A 93 10.02 -13.35 -8.90
CA HIS A 93 10.18 -14.54 -9.73
C HIS A 93 10.67 -15.74 -8.92
N HIS A 94 11.64 -15.54 -8.03
CA HIS A 94 12.09 -16.57 -7.11
C HIS A 94 10.92 -17.09 -6.25
N ALA A 95 10.13 -16.19 -5.65
CA ALA A 95 8.96 -16.52 -4.85
C ALA A 95 7.98 -17.42 -5.60
N LYS A 96 7.65 -17.07 -6.84
CA LYS A 96 6.79 -17.87 -7.73
C LYS A 96 7.37 -19.27 -7.95
N ASN A 97 8.64 -19.34 -8.35
CA ASN A 97 9.31 -20.61 -8.67
C ASN A 97 9.47 -21.53 -7.45
N THR A 98 9.58 -20.96 -6.26
CA THR A 98 9.63 -21.70 -4.99
C THR A 98 8.25 -22.01 -4.40
N GLY A 99 7.18 -21.62 -5.10
CA GLY A 99 5.82 -21.98 -4.75
C GLY A 99 5.22 -21.21 -3.58
N LEU A 100 5.54 -19.91 -3.41
CA LEU A 100 5.01 -19.09 -2.32
C LEU A 100 3.48 -19.19 -2.17
N LEU A 101 2.76 -19.24 -3.30
CA LEU A 101 1.30 -19.40 -3.33
C LEU A 101 0.83 -20.82 -3.65
N THR A 102 1.68 -21.70 -4.16
CA THR A 102 1.25 -23.05 -4.59
C THR A 102 1.51 -24.13 -3.54
N THR A 103 2.24 -23.82 -2.45
CA THR A 103 2.48 -24.79 -1.37
C THR A 103 1.19 -25.11 -0.62
N PHE A 104 0.99 -26.39 -0.28
CA PHE A 104 -0.12 -26.85 0.56
C PHE A 104 -0.14 -26.02 1.87
N HIS A 105 -1.22 -25.27 2.08
CA HIS A 105 -1.51 -24.36 3.20
C HIS A 105 -1.05 -22.89 3.13
N TYR A 106 -0.37 -22.42 2.08
CA TYR A 106 0.27 -21.08 2.05
C TYR A 106 1.24 -20.86 3.21
N LEU A 107 2.49 -20.54 2.93
CA LEU A 107 3.46 -20.24 4.00
C LEU A 107 3.25 -18.84 4.62
N THR A 108 2.31 -18.06 4.11
CA THR A 108 2.13 -16.65 4.43
C THR A 108 0.66 -16.29 4.57
N ASP A 109 0.37 -15.39 5.51
CA ASP A 109 -0.98 -14.86 5.74
C ASP A 109 -1.21 -13.57 4.94
N LEU A 110 -0.14 -12.85 4.57
CA LEU A 110 -0.22 -11.69 3.68
C LEU A 110 1.08 -11.43 2.91
N ILE A 111 0.97 -10.69 1.81
CA ILE A 111 2.11 -10.17 1.05
C ILE A 111 2.30 -8.69 1.37
N VAL A 112 3.53 -8.24 1.57
CA VAL A 112 3.89 -6.82 1.69
C VAL A 112 4.82 -6.47 0.55
N THR A 113 4.45 -5.50 -0.28
CA THR A 113 5.22 -5.13 -1.48
C THR A 113 5.15 -3.64 -1.78
N HIS A 114 6.19 -3.12 -2.43
CA HIS A 114 6.20 -1.81 -3.06
C HIS A 114 5.80 -1.86 -4.54
N MET A 115 5.65 -3.06 -5.11
CA MET A 115 5.40 -3.31 -6.54
C MET A 115 4.10 -4.12 -6.73
N PRO A 116 2.93 -3.53 -6.44
CA PRO A 116 1.67 -4.26 -6.54
C PRO A 116 1.40 -4.76 -7.96
N TYR A 117 1.78 -3.99 -8.99
CA TYR A 117 1.64 -4.37 -10.39
C TYR A 117 2.44 -5.64 -10.72
N THR A 118 3.71 -5.70 -10.33
CA THR A 118 4.58 -6.87 -10.57
C THR A 118 4.07 -8.11 -9.82
N ILE A 119 3.57 -7.95 -8.59
CA ILE A 119 2.93 -9.07 -7.87
C ILE A 119 1.71 -9.58 -8.64
N ALA A 120 0.83 -8.69 -9.10
CA ALA A 120 -0.35 -9.08 -9.85
C ALA A 120 -0.01 -9.77 -11.17
N GLN A 121 1.06 -9.34 -11.85
CA GLN A 121 1.50 -9.91 -13.12
C GLN A 121 2.23 -11.25 -12.96
N ASP A 122 3.15 -11.33 -12.01
CA ASP A 122 4.11 -12.44 -11.95
C ASP A 122 3.76 -13.48 -10.90
N LEU A 123 3.09 -13.11 -9.82
CA LEU A 123 2.85 -14.01 -8.69
C LEU A 123 1.40 -14.54 -8.63
N LEU A 124 0.42 -13.74 -9.03
CA LEU A 124 -0.99 -14.14 -9.06
C LEU A 124 -1.37 -14.82 -10.39
N ASP A 125 -2.45 -15.59 -10.37
CA ASP A 125 -3.04 -16.22 -11.54
C ASP A 125 -4.55 -16.49 -11.33
N GLY A 126 -5.18 -17.27 -12.22
CA GLY A 126 -6.61 -17.60 -12.10
C GLY A 126 -6.96 -18.46 -10.88
N GLU A 127 -5.99 -19.19 -10.33
CA GLU A 127 -6.16 -20.04 -9.15
C GLU A 127 -5.77 -19.30 -7.85
N HIS A 128 -4.78 -18.41 -7.92
CA HIS A 128 -4.23 -17.66 -6.80
C HIS A 128 -4.58 -16.18 -6.93
N LYS A 129 -5.74 -15.80 -6.38
CA LYS A 129 -6.21 -14.40 -6.35
C LYS A 129 -5.61 -13.63 -5.18
N GLY A 130 -5.56 -12.31 -5.30
CA GLY A 130 -5.10 -11.40 -4.25
C GLY A 130 -6.03 -10.21 -4.07
N ARG A 131 -6.13 -9.71 -2.84
CA ARG A 131 -6.91 -8.52 -2.47
C ARG A 131 -5.96 -7.42 -2.02
N LEU A 132 -5.91 -6.33 -2.78
CA LEU A 132 -5.00 -5.23 -2.49
C LEU A 132 -5.59 -4.33 -1.40
N PHE A 133 -4.75 -3.86 -0.48
CA PHE A 133 -5.08 -2.77 0.43
C PHE A 133 -3.89 -1.86 0.64
N VAL A 134 -4.15 -0.60 1.00
CA VAL A 134 -3.13 0.44 1.06
C VAL A 134 -3.41 1.44 2.19
N LEU A 135 -2.36 1.93 2.84
CA LEU A 135 -2.44 3.10 3.71
C LEU A 135 -1.79 4.29 2.99
N LEU A 136 -2.61 5.23 2.53
CA LEU A 136 -2.15 6.39 1.78
C LEU A 136 -1.88 7.59 2.70
N ARG A 137 -0.97 8.44 2.27
CA ARG A 137 -0.65 9.72 2.93
C ARG A 137 -0.70 10.82 1.88
N HIS A 138 -1.11 12.02 2.28
CA HIS A 138 -1.04 13.19 1.42
C HIS A 138 0.33 13.31 0.72
N PRO A 139 0.41 13.38 -0.62
CA PRO A 139 1.67 13.24 -1.38
C PRO A 139 2.76 14.24 -0.96
N ILE A 140 2.37 15.47 -0.64
CA ILE A 140 3.32 16.51 -0.19
C ILE A 140 3.90 16.18 1.19
N HIS A 141 3.07 15.67 2.11
CA HIS A 141 3.52 15.27 3.44
C HIS A 141 4.41 14.02 3.39
N MET A 142 4.13 13.11 2.45
CA MET A 142 4.97 11.96 2.16
C MET A 142 6.33 12.39 1.63
N ALA A 143 6.39 13.25 0.61
CA ALA A 143 7.63 13.75 0.04
C ALA A 143 8.48 14.51 1.09
N LEU A 144 7.87 15.37 1.91
CA LEU A 144 8.57 16.04 3.02
C LEU A 144 9.14 15.05 4.03
N SER A 145 8.38 14.01 4.38
CA SER A 145 8.84 12.98 5.31
C SER A 145 9.95 12.11 4.71
N LEU A 146 9.93 11.89 3.39
CA LEU A 146 11.00 11.18 2.68
C LEU A 146 12.28 12.02 2.65
N PHE A 147 12.19 13.30 2.28
CA PHE A 147 13.34 14.20 2.30
C PHE A 147 14.06 14.19 3.64
N ASN A 148 13.32 14.43 4.73
CA ASN A 148 13.86 14.42 6.08
C ASN A 148 14.49 13.06 6.42
N HIS A 149 13.86 11.95 6.02
CA HIS A 149 14.42 10.63 6.24
C HIS A 149 15.77 10.44 5.53
N LEU A 150 15.84 10.81 4.25
CA LEU A 150 17.05 10.66 3.43
C LEU A 150 18.23 11.49 3.97
N GLN A 151 17.97 12.69 4.50
CA GLN A 151 19.00 13.54 5.12
C GLN A 151 19.64 12.90 6.37
N HIS A 152 18.89 12.05 7.08
CA HIS A 152 19.31 11.42 8.33
C HIS A 152 19.80 9.99 8.17
N LEU A 153 19.89 9.48 6.93
CA LEU A 153 20.43 8.14 6.69
C LEU A 153 21.90 8.06 7.17
N PRO A 154 22.30 6.97 7.83
CA PRO A 154 23.69 6.77 8.20
C PRO A 154 24.53 6.49 6.95
N GLN A 155 25.82 6.83 7.00
CA GLN A 155 26.73 6.74 5.84
C GLN A 155 26.84 5.33 5.23
N HIS A 156 26.58 4.27 6.00
CA HIS A 156 26.63 2.89 5.54
C HIS A 156 25.32 2.42 4.90
N HIS A 157 24.27 3.24 4.88
CA HIS A 157 23.00 2.88 4.28
C HIS A 157 23.11 2.88 2.74
N PRO A 158 22.55 1.90 2.02
CA PRO A 158 22.66 1.84 0.54
C PRO A 158 22.10 3.07 -0.18
N GLN A 159 21.06 3.69 0.38
CA GLN A 159 20.44 4.90 -0.15
C GLN A 159 21.06 6.21 0.39
N PHE A 160 22.17 6.13 1.15
CA PHE A 160 22.83 7.31 1.68
C PHE A 160 23.38 8.17 0.53
N ASP A 161 22.92 9.42 0.48
CA ASP A 161 23.47 10.44 -0.41
C ASP A 161 23.99 11.62 0.43
N GLY A 162 25.32 11.78 0.44
CA GLY A 162 25.98 12.84 1.18
C GLY A 162 25.59 14.25 0.73
N THR A 163 25.08 14.41 -0.50
CA THR A 163 24.64 15.71 -1.03
C THR A 163 23.35 16.19 -0.35
N LEU A 164 22.50 15.27 0.12
CA LEU A 164 21.22 15.62 0.75
C LEU A 164 21.38 16.25 2.13
N LYS A 165 22.45 15.94 2.88
CA LYS A 165 22.65 16.37 4.29
C LYS A 165 22.48 17.88 4.51
N ASN A 166 22.93 18.69 3.56
CA ASN A 166 22.88 20.15 3.63
C ASN A 166 22.02 20.77 2.52
N MET A 167 21.33 19.94 1.74
CA MET A 167 20.47 20.39 0.65
C MET A 167 19.23 21.09 1.23
N GLN A 168 18.79 22.17 0.60
CA GLN A 168 17.51 22.78 0.91
C GLN A 168 16.39 22.02 0.19
N ILE A 169 15.21 21.94 0.81
CA ILE A 169 14.08 21.20 0.22
C ILE A 169 13.70 21.73 -1.17
N HIS A 170 13.78 23.04 -1.39
CA HIS A 170 13.54 23.65 -2.70
C HIS A 170 14.47 23.09 -3.79
N ASP A 171 15.76 22.97 -3.49
CA ASP A 171 16.75 22.44 -4.42
C ASP A 171 16.54 20.94 -4.66
N TRP A 172 16.13 20.21 -3.63
CA TRP A 172 15.76 18.79 -3.75
C TRP A 172 14.57 18.61 -4.69
N VAL A 173 13.50 19.38 -4.48
CA VAL A 173 12.29 19.35 -5.31
C VAL A 173 12.60 19.72 -6.74
N LEU A 174 13.42 20.73 -7.01
CA LEU A 174 13.71 21.17 -8.37
C LEU A 174 14.68 20.26 -9.12
N HIS A 175 15.75 19.83 -8.47
CA HIS A 175 16.96 19.37 -9.17
C HIS A 175 17.38 17.96 -8.82
N HIS A 176 16.91 17.37 -7.72
CA HIS A 176 17.42 16.09 -7.27
C HIS A 176 16.63 14.90 -7.87
N PRO A 177 17.32 13.87 -8.41
CA PRO A 177 16.67 12.73 -9.04
C PRO A 177 15.89 11.84 -8.07
N THR A 178 16.10 11.96 -6.76
CA THR A 178 15.37 11.16 -5.74
C THR A 178 14.06 11.80 -5.28
N PHE A 179 13.67 12.95 -5.82
CA PHE A 179 12.35 13.51 -5.55
C PHE A 179 11.26 12.56 -6.10
N PRO A 180 10.30 12.10 -5.28
CA PRO A 180 9.27 11.17 -5.72
C PRO A 180 8.19 11.93 -6.49
N ASP A 181 8.21 11.89 -7.83
CA ASP A 181 7.19 12.50 -8.67
C ASP A 181 6.09 11.50 -9.06
N ASN A 182 4.87 11.74 -8.61
CA ASN A 182 3.69 10.93 -8.89
C ASN A 182 3.90 9.43 -8.58
N ILE A 183 4.56 9.12 -7.46
CA ILE A 183 4.98 7.77 -7.11
C ILE A 183 3.78 6.81 -6.89
N LEU A 184 2.64 7.30 -6.39
CA LEU A 184 1.44 6.47 -6.20
C LEU A 184 0.91 5.99 -7.54
N LEU A 185 0.77 6.90 -8.50
CA LEU A 185 0.31 6.57 -9.83
C LEU A 185 1.33 5.67 -10.54
N ARG A 186 2.63 5.98 -10.46
CA ARG A 186 3.66 5.17 -11.11
C ARG A 186 3.78 3.75 -10.51
N THR A 187 3.67 3.59 -9.19
CA THR A 187 3.69 2.26 -8.53
C THR A 187 2.49 1.42 -8.95
N ILE A 188 1.26 1.97 -8.92
CA ILE A 188 0.04 1.19 -9.19
C ILE A 188 -0.06 0.77 -10.67
N LEU A 189 0.49 1.57 -11.58
CA LEU A 189 0.54 1.26 -13.01
C LEU A 189 1.79 0.49 -13.46
N GLY A 190 2.74 0.24 -12.55
CA GLY A 190 3.97 -0.51 -12.86
C GLY A 190 5.05 0.31 -13.60
N TYR A 191 5.01 1.64 -13.56
CA TYR A 191 5.95 2.52 -14.28
C TYR A 191 7.24 2.84 -13.51
N ASN A 192 7.35 2.41 -12.25
CA ASN A 192 8.53 2.71 -11.41
C ASN A 192 9.83 2.06 -11.87
N HIS A 193 9.74 1.01 -12.69
CA HIS A 193 10.90 0.27 -13.19
C HIS A 193 11.16 0.56 -14.67
N ASP A 194 10.47 1.54 -15.25
CA ASP A 194 10.71 1.94 -16.63
C ASP A 194 12.09 2.63 -16.73
N PRO A 195 13.05 2.05 -17.48
CA PRO A 195 14.35 2.70 -17.71
C PRO A 195 14.21 4.04 -18.46
N PHE A 196 13.05 4.30 -19.07
CA PHE A 196 12.73 5.54 -19.77
C PHE A 196 11.44 6.13 -19.20
N PRO A 197 11.50 6.88 -18.08
CA PRO A 197 10.32 7.41 -17.42
C PRO A 197 9.42 8.17 -18.39
N ARG A 198 8.28 7.56 -18.73
CA ARG A 198 7.33 8.21 -19.63
C ARG A 198 6.58 9.33 -18.91
N ALA A 199 6.11 10.28 -19.71
CA ALA A 199 5.19 11.30 -19.24
C ALA A 199 3.85 10.65 -18.84
N LEU A 200 3.30 11.11 -17.72
CA LEU A 200 1.99 10.72 -17.24
C LEU A 200 0.91 11.56 -17.90
N THR A 201 -0.24 10.94 -18.14
CA THR A 201 -1.38 11.55 -18.82
C THR A 201 -2.65 11.42 -17.98
N GLU A 202 -3.72 12.11 -18.37
CA GLU A 202 -5.04 11.96 -17.74
C GLU A 202 -5.61 10.54 -17.88
N VAL A 203 -5.26 9.83 -18.97
CA VAL A 203 -5.65 8.42 -19.14
C VAL A 203 -5.04 7.58 -18.01
N ASP A 204 -3.77 7.82 -17.68
CA ASP A 204 -3.08 7.10 -16.61
C ASP A 204 -3.71 7.37 -15.25
N LEU A 205 -4.06 8.63 -14.99
CA LEU A 205 -4.79 8.98 -13.77
C LEU A 205 -6.15 8.27 -13.69
N ASN A 206 -6.92 8.25 -14.78
CA ASN A 206 -8.22 7.60 -14.80
C ASN A 206 -8.11 6.07 -14.64
N THR A 207 -7.09 5.45 -15.22
CA THR A 207 -6.77 4.04 -14.99
C THR A 207 -6.43 3.79 -13.52
N ALA A 208 -5.58 4.62 -12.91
CA ALA A 208 -5.23 4.49 -11.50
C ALA A 208 -6.45 4.66 -10.58
N LYS A 209 -7.34 5.62 -10.86
CA LYS A 209 -8.62 5.80 -10.14
C LYS A 209 -9.50 4.56 -10.27
N TYR A 210 -9.63 4.01 -11.47
CA TYR A 210 -10.41 2.79 -11.70
C TYR A 210 -9.85 1.59 -10.90
N ILE A 211 -8.53 1.40 -10.89
CA ILE A 211 -7.89 0.35 -10.09
C ILE A 211 -8.16 0.56 -8.59
N LEU A 212 -7.97 1.79 -8.09
CA LEU A 212 -8.26 2.10 -6.68
C LEU A 212 -9.72 1.78 -6.31
N LYS A 213 -10.67 2.18 -7.14
CA LYS A 213 -12.10 1.96 -6.90
C LYS A 213 -12.44 0.48 -6.85
N THR A 214 -11.89 -0.32 -7.77
CA THR A 214 -12.39 -1.68 -8.03
C THR A 214 -11.54 -2.78 -7.41
N LYS A 215 -10.27 -2.51 -7.07
CA LYS A 215 -9.31 -3.55 -6.65
C LYS A 215 -8.65 -3.28 -5.31
N VAL A 216 -8.89 -2.14 -4.66
CA VAL A 216 -8.10 -1.70 -3.50
C VAL A 216 -8.97 -1.28 -2.31
N ILE A 217 -8.73 -1.87 -1.14
CA ILE A 217 -9.25 -1.34 0.12
C ILE A 217 -8.36 -0.19 0.59
N VAL A 218 -8.94 1.00 0.66
CA VAL A 218 -8.23 2.24 0.94
C VAL A 218 -8.26 2.55 2.42
N GLY A 219 -7.09 2.84 2.97
CA GLY A 219 -6.89 3.51 4.26
C GLY A 219 -6.15 4.83 4.09
N LEU A 220 -6.29 5.72 5.07
CA LEU A 220 -5.61 7.02 5.13
C LEU A 220 -4.76 7.11 6.41
N LEU A 221 -3.52 7.58 6.29
CA LEU A 221 -2.59 7.71 7.42
C LEU A 221 -3.08 8.74 8.45
N GLU A 222 -3.78 9.78 8.01
CA GLU A 222 -4.43 10.74 8.93
C GLU A 222 -5.59 10.11 9.71
N GLN A 223 -6.19 9.04 9.18
CA GLN A 223 -7.23 8.22 9.82
C GLN A 223 -6.70 6.80 10.14
N LYS A 224 -5.46 6.72 10.65
CA LYS A 224 -4.74 5.44 10.79
C LYS A 224 -5.47 4.40 11.67
N GLY A 225 -6.13 4.83 12.75
CA GLY A 225 -6.93 3.95 13.60
C GLY A 225 -8.11 3.34 12.83
N PRO A 226 -9.05 4.16 12.34
CA PRO A 226 -10.15 3.70 11.50
C PRO A 226 -9.73 2.88 10.27
N SER A 227 -8.59 3.24 9.65
CA SER A 227 -8.04 2.47 8.53
C SER A 227 -7.64 1.05 8.94
N MET A 228 -7.01 0.90 10.11
CA MET A 228 -6.59 -0.42 10.60
C MET A 228 -7.78 -1.28 11.00
N GLU A 229 -8.77 -0.70 11.68
CA GLU A 229 -10.02 -1.36 12.04
C GLU A 229 -10.74 -1.90 10.79
N ARG A 230 -10.84 -1.08 9.74
CA ARG A 230 -11.35 -1.49 8.44
C ARG A 230 -10.61 -2.69 7.87
N PHE A 231 -9.28 -2.68 7.85
CA PHE A 231 -8.51 -3.80 7.32
C PHE A 231 -8.75 -5.08 8.12
N ILE A 232 -8.78 -4.99 9.46
CA ILE A 232 -9.02 -6.14 10.33
C ILE A 232 -10.39 -6.76 10.02
N LYS A 233 -11.44 -5.93 9.97
CA LYS A 233 -12.80 -6.40 9.72
C LYS A 233 -12.96 -6.95 8.30
N TYR A 234 -12.41 -6.28 7.28
CA TYR A 234 -12.49 -6.73 5.89
C TYR A 234 -11.79 -8.08 5.65
N PHE A 235 -10.64 -8.31 6.30
CA PHE A 235 -9.87 -9.55 6.15
C PHE A 235 -10.15 -10.59 7.23
N MET A 236 -11.15 -10.36 8.11
CA MET A 236 -11.55 -11.26 9.20
C MET A 236 -10.36 -11.67 10.10
N TRP A 237 -9.46 -10.73 10.39
CA TRP A 237 -8.27 -11.01 11.23
C TRP A 237 -8.59 -11.01 12.73
N ASP A 238 -9.76 -10.54 13.13
CA ASP A 238 -10.32 -10.64 14.48
C ASP A 238 -10.61 -12.08 14.88
N ASP A 239 -11.10 -12.90 13.94
CA ASP A 239 -11.43 -14.32 14.18
C ASP A 239 -10.20 -15.25 14.28
N GLN A 240 -9.04 -14.79 13.81
CA GLN A 240 -7.82 -15.61 13.70
C GLN A 240 -7.08 -15.80 15.04
N SER A 241 -7.56 -15.22 16.14
CA SER A 241 -6.85 -15.29 17.43
C SER A 241 -7.67 -15.62 18.67
N PRO A 242 -8.45 -16.71 18.68
CA PRO A 242 -9.20 -17.15 19.86
C PRO A 242 -8.30 -17.50 21.07
N PHE A 243 -6.97 -17.59 20.88
CA PHE A 243 -6.00 -17.88 21.92
C PHE A 243 -5.17 -16.67 22.37
N GLN A 244 -5.34 -15.49 21.76
CA GLN A 244 -4.67 -14.28 22.22
C GLN A 244 -5.54 -13.54 23.23
N ASN A 245 -4.88 -13.04 24.28
CA ASN A 245 -5.54 -12.17 25.25
C ASN A 245 -5.88 -10.86 24.54
N GLN A 246 -7.17 -10.62 24.28
CA GLN A 246 -7.65 -9.43 23.56
C GLN A 246 -7.08 -8.13 24.12
N ALA A 247 -6.99 -7.99 25.45
CA ALA A 247 -6.43 -6.81 26.09
C ALA A 247 -4.95 -6.56 25.71
N ARG A 248 -4.17 -7.62 25.43
CA ARG A 248 -2.79 -7.49 24.92
C ARG A 248 -2.75 -7.09 23.46
N VAL A 249 -3.70 -7.56 22.65
CA VAL A 249 -3.82 -7.16 21.24
C VAL A 249 -4.17 -5.68 21.18
N ASP A 250 -5.15 -5.24 21.97
CA ASP A 250 -5.58 -3.84 22.05
C ASP A 250 -4.43 -2.94 22.53
N GLU A 251 -3.71 -3.32 23.59
CA GLU A 251 -2.53 -2.57 24.06
C GLU A 251 -1.43 -2.51 22.99
N CYS A 252 -1.20 -3.62 22.28
CA CYS A 252 -0.22 -3.66 21.19
C CYS A 252 -0.61 -2.72 20.04
N MET A 253 -1.87 -2.75 19.64
CA MET A 253 -2.43 -1.90 18.59
C MET A 253 -2.38 -0.43 18.98
N GLU A 254 -2.81 -0.08 20.19
CA GLU A 254 -2.76 1.29 20.69
C GLU A 254 -1.33 1.82 20.68
N ARG A 255 -0.37 1.01 21.14
CA ARG A 255 1.06 1.36 21.06
C ARG A 255 1.55 1.51 19.62
N ALA A 256 1.07 0.71 18.67
CA ALA A 256 1.51 0.76 17.28
C ALA A 256 0.88 1.93 16.50
N LEU A 257 -0.38 2.24 16.79
CA LEU A 257 -1.21 3.21 16.06
C LEU A 257 -1.19 4.61 16.71
N HIS A 258 -1.10 4.74 18.02
CA HIS A 258 -1.13 6.06 18.65
C HIS A 258 0.13 6.88 18.31
N TRP A 259 -0.05 8.14 17.91
CA TRP A 259 1.06 9.03 17.51
C TRP A 259 1.92 9.46 18.70
N GLY A 260 1.31 9.66 19.87
CA GLY A 260 1.96 10.16 21.09
C GLY A 260 2.38 9.08 22.09
N TRP A 261 2.50 7.81 21.68
CA TRP A 261 2.91 6.75 22.61
C TRP A 261 4.34 6.97 23.12
N TYR A 262 4.55 6.84 24.43
CA TYR A 262 5.82 7.05 25.12
C TYR A 262 6.96 6.26 24.43
N HIS A 263 8.03 6.93 24.02
CA HIS A 263 9.16 6.47 23.17
C HIS A 263 9.01 6.51 21.66
N LYS A 264 7.85 6.83 21.09
CA LYS A 264 7.85 7.37 19.73
C LYS A 264 8.40 8.77 19.85
N SER A 265 9.52 9.06 19.16
CA SER A 265 9.99 10.44 19.06
C SER A 265 8.78 11.28 18.67
N PRO A 266 8.44 12.36 19.40
CA PRO A 266 7.52 13.35 18.87
C PRO A 266 7.98 13.69 17.45
N PRO A 267 7.09 14.10 16.53
CA PRO A 267 7.54 14.64 15.25
C PRO A 267 8.64 15.64 15.59
N SER A 268 9.90 15.29 15.28
CA SER A 268 11.06 15.98 15.84
C SER A 268 10.88 17.48 15.62
N ASP A 269 11.26 18.34 16.55
CA ASP A 269 11.17 19.80 16.43
C ASP A 269 11.73 20.33 15.08
N TYR A 270 12.58 19.56 14.40
CA TYR A 270 13.03 19.80 13.02
C TYR A 270 11.91 19.87 11.96
N TYR A 271 10.77 19.19 12.17
CA TYR A 271 9.62 19.31 11.29
C TYR A 271 9.04 20.73 11.33
N ASP A 272 9.15 21.48 12.43
CA ASP A 272 8.39 22.72 12.61
C ASP A 272 8.79 23.84 11.63
N HIS A 273 10.07 23.93 11.25
CA HIS A 273 10.53 25.00 10.35
C HIS A 273 9.97 24.87 8.93
N PHE A 274 10.01 23.68 8.32
CA PHE A 274 9.45 23.46 6.98
C PHE A 274 7.96 23.14 7.01
N ARG A 275 7.43 22.64 8.13
CA ARG A 275 6.01 22.37 8.29
C ARG A 275 5.20 23.65 8.16
N GLN A 276 5.64 24.79 8.67
CA GLN A 276 4.87 26.03 8.48
C GLN A 276 4.77 26.44 6.99
N GLU A 277 5.85 26.32 6.22
CA GLU A 277 5.87 26.67 4.80
C GLU A 277 5.08 25.66 3.95
N VAL A 278 5.24 24.35 4.22
CA VAL A 278 4.55 23.28 3.48
C VAL A 278 3.08 23.12 3.91
N MET A 279 2.71 23.55 5.12
CA MET A 279 1.30 23.56 5.55
C MET A 279 0.54 24.79 5.04
N ASN A 280 1.24 25.82 4.55
CA ASN A 280 0.62 26.91 3.83
C ASN A 280 0.45 26.50 2.36
N GLU A 281 -0.78 26.18 1.96
CA GLU A 281 -1.10 25.76 0.58
C GLU A 281 -0.83 26.86 -0.48
N GLU A 282 -0.65 28.11 -0.03
CA GLU A 282 -0.31 29.25 -0.89
C GLU A 282 1.20 29.47 -1.02
N SER A 283 2.04 28.71 -0.31
CA SER A 283 3.49 28.86 -0.39
C SER A 283 4.04 28.40 -1.74
N SER A 284 5.10 29.06 -2.20
CA SER A 284 5.77 28.69 -3.46
C SER A 284 6.27 27.25 -3.45
N LEU A 285 6.77 26.78 -2.30
CA LEU A 285 7.21 25.40 -2.13
C LEU A 285 6.06 24.39 -2.23
N PHE A 286 4.92 24.67 -1.58
CA PHE A 286 3.74 23.79 -1.68
C PHE A 286 3.23 23.71 -3.11
N LEU A 287 3.08 24.86 -3.78
CA LEU A 287 2.61 24.92 -5.17
C LEU A 287 3.56 24.18 -6.12
N LEU A 288 4.87 24.31 -5.91
CA LEU A 288 5.88 23.56 -6.68
C LEU A 288 5.76 22.05 -6.46
N MET A 289 5.68 21.60 -5.20
CA MET A 289 5.53 20.17 -4.89
C MET A 289 4.21 19.60 -5.42
N LYS A 290 3.12 20.37 -5.31
CA LYS A 290 1.80 20.06 -5.89
C LYS A 290 1.90 19.94 -7.41
N GLN A 291 2.59 20.85 -8.08
CA GLN A 291 2.78 20.80 -9.52
C GLN A 291 3.54 19.54 -9.95
N LYS A 292 4.64 19.18 -9.26
CA LYS A 292 5.41 17.96 -9.60
C LYS A 292 4.65 16.67 -9.26
N ASN A 293 3.70 16.71 -8.32
CA ASN A 293 2.86 15.59 -7.90
C ASN A 293 1.37 15.78 -8.25
N MET A 294 1.05 16.47 -9.35
CA MET A 294 -0.33 16.87 -9.62
C MET A 294 -1.28 15.67 -9.74
N PHE A 295 -0.82 14.56 -10.32
CA PHE A 295 -1.65 13.37 -10.48
C PHE A 295 -1.79 12.59 -9.18
N ASP A 296 -0.72 12.47 -8.39
CA ASP A 296 -0.80 11.86 -7.05
C ASP A 296 -1.70 12.69 -6.12
N PHE A 297 -1.67 14.01 -6.24
CA PHE A 297 -2.55 14.90 -5.48
C PHE A 297 -4.01 14.60 -5.83
N GLU A 298 -4.37 14.56 -7.11
CA GLU A 298 -5.72 14.26 -7.55
C GLU A 298 -6.16 12.82 -7.22
N LEU A 299 -5.25 11.86 -7.34
CA LEU A 299 -5.48 10.47 -6.97
C LEU A 299 -5.71 10.32 -5.46
N TYR A 300 -4.99 11.09 -4.62
CA TYR A 300 -5.20 11.12 -3.18
C TYR A 300 -6.55 11.73 -2.79
N GLU A 301 -6.96 12.82 -3.46
CA GLU A 301 -8.30 13.40 -3.26
C GLU A 301 -9.40 12.38 -3.58
N TYR A 302 -9.24 11.64 -4.68
CA TYR A 302 -10.15 10.55 -5.02
C TYR A 302 -10.11 9.41 -4.00
N ALA A 303 -8.94 9.06 -3.49
CA ALA A 303 -8.79 8.04 -2.46
C ALA A 303 -9.46 8.43 -1.14
N LYS A 304 -9.48 9.72 -0.78
CA LYS A 304 -10.26 10.20 0.38
C LYS A 304 -11.76 9.96 0.18
N TYR A 305 -12.27 10.24 -1.03
CA TYR A 305 -13.66 9.92 -1.36
C TYR A 305 -13.94 8.41 -1.24
N LEU A 306 -13.09 7.56 -1.81
CA LEU A 306 -13.21 6.11 -1.69
C LEU A 306 -13.14 5.63 -0.24
N PHE A 307 -12.27 6.23 0.58
CA PHE A 307 -12.15 5.89 1.98
C PHE A 307 -13.50 6.05 2.69
N TRP A 308 -14.20 7.16 2.48
CA TRP A 308 -15.53 7.36 3.09
C TRP A 308 -16.58 6.43 2.49
N TRP A 309 -16.60 6.29 1.16
CA TRP A 309 -17.56 5.45 0.46
C TRP A 309 -17.47 3.97 0.87
N GLN A 310 -16.24 3.41 0.90
CA GLN A 310 -15.99 2.04 1.36
C GLN A 310 -16.38 1.82 2.83
N GLY A 311 -16.25 2.85 3.68
CA GLY A 311 -16.68 2.77 5.07
C GLY A 311 -18.18 2.55 5.21
N MET A 312 -18.97 3.25 4.39
CA MET A 312 -20.43 3.11 4.38
C MET A 312 -20.88 1.79 3.76
N GLU A 313 -20.28 1.39 2.63
CA GLU A 313 -20.72 0.21 1.88
C GLU A 313 -20.36 -1.11 2.57
N LEU A 314 -19.20 -1.17 3.23
CA LEU A 314 -18.76 -2.38 3.93
C LEU A 314 -19.46 -2.57 5.30
N GLU A 315 -20.42 -1.72 5.66
CA GLU A 315 -21.12 -1.71 6.97
C GLU A 315 -20.13 -1.81 8.14
N LEU A 316 -19.03 -1.06 8.09
CA LEU A 316 -17.94 -1.14 9.07
C LEU A 316 -18.09 -0.16 10.24
N ASP A 317 -19.20 0.59 10.31
CA ASP A 317 -19.53 1.55 11.36
C ASP A 317 -20.48 0.99 12.44
#